data_AF-A0A4U0XNH6-F1
#
_entry.id   AF-A0A4U0XNH6-F1
#
_cell.length_a   1.000
_cell.length_b   1.000
_cell.length_c   1.000
_cell.angle_alpha   90.00
_cell.angle_beta   90.00
_cell.angle_gamma   90.00
#
_symmetry.space_group_name_H-M   'P 1'
#
loop_
_entity.id
_entity.type
_entity.pdbx_description
1 polymer ?
#
loop_
_entity_poly.entity_id
_entity_poly.type
_entity_poly.pdbx_seq_one_letter_code
_entity_poly.pdbx_strand_id
1 'polypeptide(L)'
;MAPILYTRHELAYLARRAAITVGPALVRHQLTTRGLTVRGAQGVTLGVIAAYVVIIAILWNIPYVRYVLWPFKMLVIAFHEFSHAITACCTSGRVESISLDPHEGGVTHMRGGISAITLSAGYLGSSVIGMLLTFCGFDILASKVASIVLGVCFLLTLWWGKKDWLTIVTILLAVGLLVGFWFIAHAEPLRFLVLFIGVMSSLYSVWDICDDLIFRKVNSSDASQFAKRYGGSSQCWGVIWSIVSVMFMAAGIVAGIAAFPESSAQQEKDSEHFAPTV
;
A
#
# COMPACT_ATOMS: atom_id res chain seq x y z
N MET A 1 -32.35 53.89 0.51
CA MET A 1 -31.79 52.70 1.18
C MET A 1 -30.28 52.88 1.26
N ALA A 2 -29.70 53.01 2.44
CA ALA A 2 -28.24 53.10 2.61
C ALA A 2 -27.62 51.69 2.42
N PRO A 3 -26.46 51.57 1.75
CA PRO A 3 -25.80 50.29 1.58
C PRO A 3 -25.25 49.79 2.93
N ILE A 4 -25.50 48.51 3.24
CA ILE A 4 -24.93 47.85 4.41
C ILE A 4 -23.44 47.64 4.14
N LEU A 5 -22.60 48.45 4.78
CA LEU A 5 -21.13 48.32 4.73
C LEU A 5 -20.69 47.30 5.76
N TYR A 6 -20.37 46.09 5.31
CA TYR A 6 -19.80 45.05 6.17
C TYR A 6 -18.35 45.38 6.53
N THR A 7 -18.00 45.17 7.79
CA THR A 7 -16.60 45.28 8.25
C THR A 7 -15.77 44.09 7.76
N ARG A 8 -14.44 44.25 7.66
CA ARG A 8 -13.53 43.16 7.23
C ARG A 8 -13.67 41.90 8.09
N HIS A 9 -13.97 42.05 9.38
CA HIS A 9 -14.19 40.93 10.29
C HIS A 9 -15.49 40.16 9.99
N GLU A 10 -16.57 40.86 9.64
CA GLU A 10 -17.83 40.22 9.26
C GLU A 10 -17.70 39.47 7.93
N LEU A 11 -16.97 40.04 6.97
CA LEU A 11 -16.66 39.36 5.71
C LEU A 11 -15.86 38.07 5.94
N ALA A 12 -14.85 38.10 6.81
CA ALA A 12 -14.06 36.91 7.15
C ALA A 12 -14.90 35.85 7.87
N TYR A 13 -15.80 36.27 8.77
CA TYR A 13 -16.71 35.37 9.47
C TYR A 13 -17.72 34.70 8.53
N LEU A 14 -18.30 35.47 7.60
CA LEU A 14 -19.23 34.98 6.59
C LEU A 14 -18.54 34.05 5.59
N ALA A 15 -17.32 34.38 5.13
CA ALA A 15 -16.53 33.52 4.28
C ALA A 15 -16.19 32.18 4.96
N ARG A 16 -15.80 32.21 6.24
CA ARG A 16 -15.54 30.99 7.02
C ARG A 16 -16.81 30.14 7.19
N ARG A 17 -17.96 30.77 7.47
CA ARG A 17 -19.25 30.07 7.54
C ARG A 17 -19.66 29.48 6.20
N ALA A 18 -19.52 30.22 5.10
CA ALA A 18 -19.79 29.74 3.75
C ALA A 18 -18.87 28.57 3.38
N ALA A 19 -17.58 28.62 3.71
CA ALA A 19 -16.67 27.49 3.48
C ALA A 19 -17.07 26.23 4.27
N ILE A 20 -17.55 26.39 5.52
CA ILE A 20 -17.98 25.26 6.37
C ILE A 20 -19.34 24.69 5.94
N THR A 21 -20.26 25.53 5.45
CA THR A 21 -21.63 25.10 5.08
C THR A 21 -21.76 24.70 3.62
N VAL A 22 -21.12 25.44 2.72
CA VAL A 22 -21.18 25.21 1.26
C VAL A 22 -20.05 24.29 0.81
N GLY A 23 -18.89 24.31 1.45
CA GLY A 23 -17.74 23.44 1.09
C GLY A 23 -18.11 21.96 1.03
N PRO A 24 -18.75 21.38 2.07
CA PRO A 24 -19.18 19.98 2.04
C PRO A 24 -20.24 19.70 0.99
N ALA A 25 -21.13 20.66 0.70
CA ALA A 25 -22.16 20.52 -0.33
C ALA A 25 -21.56 20.59 -1.75
N LEU A 26 -20.57 21.44 -1.97
CA LEU A 26 -19.86 21.61 -3.25
C LEU A 26 -18.93 20.41 -3.53
N VAL A 27 -18.24 19.93 -2.50
CA VAL A 27 -17.48 18.67 -2.54
C VAL A 27 -18.43 17.50 -2.79
N ARG A 28 -19.56 17.42 -2.08
CA ARG A 28 -20.60 16.40 -2.34
C ARG A 28 -21.13 16.47 -3.77
N HIS A 29 -21.34 17.68 -4.31
CA HIS A 29 -21.86 17.86 -5.66
C HIS A 29 -20.84 17.52 -6.76
N GLN A 30 -19.55 17.72 -6.51
CA GLN A 30 -18.47 17.24 -7.39
C GLN A 30 -18.25 15.72 -7.27
N LEU A 31 -18.57 15.12 -6.13
CA LEU A 31 -18.50 13.67 -5.90
C LEU A 31 -19.73 12.91 -6.43
N THR A 32 -20.89 13.55 -6.50
CA THR A 32 -22.09 12.97 -7.11
C THR A 32 -21.98 13.02 -8.63
N THR A 33 -21.90 11.83 -9.23
CA THR A 33 -21.97 11.51 -10.66
C THR A 33 -20.70 11.71 -11.50
N ARG A 34 -19.51 11.46 -10.96
CA ARG A 34 -18.48 10.87 -11.84
C ARG A 34 -18.89 9.44 -12.12
N GLY A 35 -19.38 9.17 -13.33
CA GLY A 35 -19.65 7.80 -13.75
C GLY A 35 -18.38 6.96 -13.60
N LEU A 36 -18.49 5.73 -13.09
CA LEU A 36 -17.40 4.73 -13.08
C LEU A 36 -17.15 4.18 -14.50
N THR A 37 -17.18 5.07 -15.50
CA THR A 37 -16.91 4.72 -16.88
C THR A 37 -15.41 4.62 -17.04
N VAL A 38 -14.92 3.40 -17.22
CA VAL A 38 -13.51 3.13 -17.48
C VAL A 38 -13.10 3.78 -18.80
N ARG A 39 -12.14 4.69 -18.74
CA ARG A 39 -11.52 5.33 -19.92
C ARG A 39 -10.30 4.54 -20.39
N GLY A 40 -9.78 4.82 -21.59
CA GLY A 40 -8.70 4.05 -22.21
C GLY A 40 -7.50 3.77 -21.30
N ALA A 41 -6.94 4.80 -20.65
CA ALA A 41 -5.79 4.65 -19.74
C ALA A 41 -6.12 3.79 -18.50
N GLN A 42 -7.31 3.98 -17.93
CA GLN A 42 -7.80 3.19 -16.79
C GLN A 42 -8.02 1.73 -17.19
N GLY A 43 -8.52 1.48 -18.40
CA GLY A 43 -8.70 0.13 -18.95
C GLY A 43 -7.38 -0.62 -19.08
N VAL A 44 -6.31 0.06 -19.51
CA VAL A 44 -4.95 -0.49 -19.52
C VAL A 44 -4.50 -0.85 -18.11
N THR A 45 -4.63 0.07 -17.15
CA THR A 45 -4.26 -0.19 -15.74
C THR A 45 -5.01 -1.39 -15.16
N LEU A 46 -6.32 -1.49 -15.41
CA LEU A 46 -7.13 -2.65 -14.98
C LEU A 46 -6.68 -3.95 -15.65
N GLY A 47 -6.39 -3.92 -16.94
CA GLY A 47 -5.83 -5.06 -17.67
C GLY A 47 -4.48 -5.51 -17.08
N VAL A 48 -3.62 -4.55 -16.72
CA VAL A 48 -2.33 -4.82 -16.07
C VAL A 48 -2.52 -5.38 -14.66
N ILE A 49 -3.45 -4.85 -13.86
CA ILE A 49 -3.78 -5.41 -12.53
C ILE A 49 -4.24 -6.87 -12.68
N ALA A 50 -5.17 -7.15 -13.60
CA ALA A 50 -5.65 -8.51 -13.85
C ALA A 50 -4.50 -9.44 -14.27
N ALA A 51 -3.62 -8.97 -15.16
CA ALA A 51 -2.43 -9.70 -15.56
C ALA A 51 -1.49 -9.95 -14.37
N TYR A 52 -1.23 -8.97 -13.51
CA TYR A 52 -0.43 -9.15 -12.30
C TYR A 52 -1.04 -10.18 -11.37
N VAL A 53 -2.34 -10.10 -11.07
CA VAL A 53 -3.01 -11.10 -10.21
C VAL A 53 -2.81 -12.52 -10.75
N VAL A 54 -3.02 -12.73 -12.06
CA VAL A 54 -2.88 -14.05 -12.69
C VAL A 54 -1.43 -14.51 -12.73
N ILE A 55 -0.50 -13.64 -13.14
CA ILE A 55 0.93 -13.96 -13.22
C ILE A 55 1.47 -14.28 -11.84
N ILE A 56 1.18 -13.46 -10.83
CA ILE A 56 1.58 -13.70 -9.44
C ILE A 56 1.03 -15.05 -8.97
N ALA A 57 -0.25 -15.34 -9.23
CA ALA A 57 -0.84 -16.63 -8.88
C ALA A 57 -0.12 -17.81 -9.52
N ILE A 58 0.20 -17.73 -10.81
CA ILE A 58 0.93 -18.78 -11.52
C ILE A 58 2.34 -18.93 -10.94
N LEU A 59 3.09 -17.83 -10.84
CA LEU A 59 4.46 -17.84 -10.36
C LEU A 59 4.57 -18.32 -8.91
N TRP A 60 3.60 -18.00 -8.05
CA TRP A 60 3.60 -18.41 -6.64
C TRP A 60 3.39 -19.92 -6.47
N ASN A 61 2.55 -20.53 -7.33
CA ASN A 61 2.15 -21.93 -7.21
C ASN A 61 3.09 -22.91 -7.95
N ILE A 62 3.88 -22.45 -8.91
CA ILE A 62 4.80 -23.33 -9.66
C ILE A 62 6.13 -23.50 -8.90
N PRO A 63 6.53 -24.74 -8.56
CA PRO A 63 7.83 -25.03 -7.95
C PRO A 63 8.99 -24.51 -8.81
N TYR A 64 10.07 -24.05 -8.17
CA TYR A 64 11.24 -23.42 -8.80
C TYR A 64 10.98 -22.07 -9.48
N VAL A 65 9.86 -21.89 -10.18
CA VAL A 65 9.50 -20.62 -10.81
C VAL A 65 9.16 -19.55 -9.77
N ARG A 66 8.63 -19.95 -8.60
CA ARG A 66 8.39 -19.06 -7.46
C ARG A 66 9.63 -18.27 -6.99
N TYR A 67 10.84 -18.74 -7.27
CA TYR A 67 12.06 -18.02 -6.91
C TYR A 67 12.22 -16.70 -7.67
N VAL A 68 11.56 -16.54 -8.82
CA VAL A 68 11.52 -15.26 -9.55
C VAL A 68 10.82 -14.18 -8.72
N LEU A 69 9.78 -14.55 -7.95
CA LEU A 69 9.07 -13.62 -7.07
C LEU A 69 9.81 -13.38 -5.75
N TRP A 70 10.85 -14.15 -5.42
CA TRP A 70 11.51 -14.10 -4.13
C TRP A 70 11.95 -12.70 -3.67
N PRO A 71 12.65 -11.87 -4.49
CA PRO A 71 13.04 -10.52 -4.05
C PRO A 71 11.83 -9.62 -3.74
N PHE A 72 10.75 -9.75 -4.52
CA PHE A 72 9.52 -9.00 -4.30
C PHE A 72 8.71 -9.54 -3.11
N LYS A 73 8.75 -10.85 -2.86
CA LYS A 73 8.17 -11.47 -1.66
C LYS A 73 8.86 -10.92 -0.41
N MET A 74 10.19 -10.85 -0.38
CA MET A 74 10.94 -10.25 0.73
C MET A 74 10.55 -8.78 0.95
N LEU A 75 10.35 -8.03 -0.13
CA LEU A 75 9.91 -6.64 -0.04
C LEU A 75 8.53 -6.49 0.62
N VAL A 76 7.59 -7.34 0.25
CA VAL A 76 6.24 -7.31 0.79
C VAL A 76 6.20 -7.80 2.25
N ILE A 77 7.01 -8.80 2.59
CA ILE A 77 7.25 -9.19 3.99
C ILE A 77 7.79 -7.99 4.79
N ALA A 78 8.69 -7.19 4.21
CA ALA A 78 9.18 -5.99 4.89
C ALA A 78 8.05 -4.98 5.23
N PHE A 79 7.04 -4.84 4.36
CA PHE A 79 5.86 -4.02 4.69
C PHE A 79 4.97 -4.62 5.78
N HIS A 80 4.86 -5.95 5.79
CA HIS A 80 4.17 -6.68 6.85
C HIS A 80 4.84 -6.42 8.21
N GLU A 81 6.17 -6.61 8.29
CA GLU A 81 6.95 -6.33 9.51
C GLU A 81 6.95 -4.85 9.90
N PHE A 82 7.04 -3.96 8.91
CA PHE A 82 6.92 -2.52 9.15
C PHE A 82 5.57 -2.16 9.80
N SER A 83 4.49 -2.85 9.43
CA SER A 83 3.16 -2.62 9.99
C SER A 83 3.07 -3.05 11.46
N HIS A 84 3.70 -4.16 11.83
CA HIS A 84 3.89 -4.52 13.25
C HIS A 84 4.67 -3.45 14.00
N ALA A 85 5.78 -2.98 13.44
CA ALA A 85 6.66 -2.00 14.07
C ALA A 85 5.95 -0.66 14.32
N ILE A 86 5.23 -0.12 13.32
CA ILE A 86 4.49 1.14 13.47
C ILE A 86 3.37 1.01 14.49
N THR A 87 2.57 -0.05 14.43
CA THR A 87 1.46 -0.23 15.38
C THR A 87 1.95 -0.51 16.80
N ALA A 88 3.09 -1.16 16.97
CA ALA A 88 3.75 -1.27 18.27
C ALA A 88 4.07 0.14 18.82
N CYS A 89 4.73 0.99 18.04
CA CYS A 89 5.02 2.37 18.43
C CYS A 89 3.74 3.15 18.78
N CYS A 90 2.67 3.01 18.00
CA CYS A 90 1.39 3.69 18.24
C CYS A 90 0.63 3.17 19.48
N THR A 91 0.93 1.96 19.95
CA THR A 91 0.25 1.34 21.11
C THR A 91 1.12 1.31 22.37
N SER A 92 2.12 2.20 22.44
CA SER A 92 3.08 2.30 23.55
C SER A 92 4.01 1.09 23.70
N GLY A 93 4.19 0.31 22.63
CA GLY A 93 5.24 -0.69 22.50
C GLY A 93 6.56 -0.11 22.00
N ARG A 94 7.62 -0.91 22.09
CA ARG A 94 8.96 -0.60 21.61
C ARG A 94 9.45 -1.69 20.67
N VAL A 95 9.91 -1.28 19.49
CA VAL A 95 10.51 -2.17 18.49
C VAL A 95 12.00 -2.33 18.77
N GLU A 96 12.47 -3.56 18.90
CA GLU A 96 13.87 -3.89 19.16
C GLU A 96 14.65 -4.13 17.86
N SER A 97 14.07 -4.91 16.95
CA SER A 97 14.64 -5.20 15.63
C SER A 97 13.61 -5.80 14.68
N ILE A 98 13.84 -5.63 13.39
CA ILE A 98 13.16 -6.35 12.30
C ILE A 98 14.20 -7.26 11.65
N SER A 99 13.82 -8.48 11.30
CA SER A 99 14.66 -9.41 10.53
C SER A 99 13.85 -10.06 9.42
N LEU A 100 14.46 -10.24 8.26
CA LEU A 100 13.91 -11.01 7.16
C LEU A 100 14.72 -12.30 7.02
N ASP A 101 14.03 -13.43 6.87
CA ASP A 101 14.62 -14.74 6.67
C ASP A 101 14.17 -15.34 5.32
N PRO A 102 15.10 -15.82 4.47
CA PRO A 102 14.80 -16.38 3.15
C PRO A 102 13.82 -17.56 3.15
N HIS A 103 13.80 -18.32 4.24
CA HIS A 103 13.07 -19.57 4.40
C HIS A 103 11.91 -19.41 5.38
N GLU A 104 12.07 -18.53 6.37
CA GLU A 104 11.17 -18.42 7.51
C GLU A 104 10.20 -17.24 7.42
N GLY A 105 10.45 -16.25 6.57
CA GLY A 105 9.58 -15.07 6.41
C GLY A 105 10.16 -13.82 7.05
N GLY A 106 9.39 -13.12 7.87
CA GLY A 106 9.82 -11.93 8.61
C GLY A 106 9.54 -12.09 10.10
N VAL A 107 10.30 -11.37 10.93
CA VAL A 107 10.03 -11.28 12.36
C VAL A 107 10.33 -9.89 12.90
N THR A 108 9.35 -9.33 13.61
CA THR A 108 9.49 -8.08 14.36
C THR A 108 9.59 -8.37 15.85
N HIS A 109 10.79 -8.18 16.41
CA HIS A 109 11.00 -8.24 17.84
C HIS A 109 10.52 -6.94 18.48
N MET A 110 9.49 -7.04 19.32
CA MET A 110 8.88 -5.90 20.01
C MET A 110 8.53 -6.23 21.46
N ARG A 111 8.49 -5.20 22.33
CA ARG A 111 8.07 -5.29 23.73
C ARG A 111 6.95 -4.31 24.03
N GLY A 112 5.97 -4.74 24.83
CA GLY A 112 4.79 -3.93 25.12
C GLY A 112 3.87 -3.80 23.90
N GLY A 113 2.97 -2.82 23.91
CA GLY A 113 1.96 -2.65 22.88
C GLY A 113 0.69 -3.47 23.14
N ILE A 114 -0.38 -3.13 22.40
CA ILE A 114 -1.64 -3.87 22.46
C ILE A 114 -1.55 -5.02 21.46
N SER A 115 -1.21 -6.21 21.96
CA SER A 115 -0.97 -7.40 21.13
C SER A 115 -2.09 -7.76 20.13
N ALA A 116 -3.36 -7.43 20.43
CA ALA A 116 -4.46 -7.64 19.49
C ALA A 116 -4.29 -6.78 18.23
N ILE A 117 -3.91 -5.52 18.42
CA ILE A 117 -3.68 -4.58 17.31
C ILE A 117 -2.39 -4.96 16.59
N THR A 118 -1.30 -5.16 17.33
CA THR A 118 0.00 -5.40 16.70
C THR A 118 0.04 -6.71 15.94
N LEU A 119 -0.52 -7.82 16.44
CA LEU A 119 -0.58 -9.08 15.69
C LEU A 119 -1.44 -8.99 14.41
N SER A 120 -2.56 -8.25 14.45
CA SER A 120 -3.39 -8.04 13.26
C SER A 120 -2.74 -7.09 12.24
N ALA A 121 -1.82 -6.24 12.69
CA ALA A 121 -1.27 -5.15 11.90
C ALA A 121 -0.44 -5.62 10.71
N GLY A 122 0.20 -6.79 10.79
CA GLY A 122 0.99 -7.32 9.69
C GLY A 122 0.16 -7.45 8.41
N TYR A 123 -0.87 -8.31 8.44
CA TYR A 123 -1.74 -8.52 7.28
C TYR A 123 -2.63 -7.31 6.97
N LEU A 124 -3.20 -6.64 7.98
CA LEU A 124 -4.08 -5.50 7.73
C LEU A 124 -3.30 -4.29 7.20
N GLY A 125 -2.12 -4.01 7.77
CA GLY A 125 -1.26 -2.90 7.37
C GLY A 125 -0.68 -3.11 5.97
N SER A 126 -0.17 -4.30 5.66
CA SER A 126 0.27 -4.65 4.30
C SER A 126 -0.86 -4.57 3.27
N SER A 127 -2.10 -4.89 3.66
CA SER A 127 -3.29 -4.72 2.80
C SER A 127 -3.60 -3.24 2.53
N VAL A 128 -3.53 -2.39 3.56
CA VAL A 128 -3.76 -0.94 3.42
C VAL A 128 -2.66 -0.30 2.57
N ILE A 129 -1.39 -0.65 2.80
CA ILE A 129 -0.27 -0.20 1.96
C ILE A 129 -0.51 -0.66 0.52
N GLY A 130 -0.86 -1.93 0.32
CA GLY A 130 -1.18 -2.48 -0.99
C GLY A 130 -2.27 -1.69 -1.71
N MET A 131 -3.39 -1.42 -1.03
CA MET A 131 -4.48 -0.59 -1.55
C MET A 131 -4.00 0.80 -1.98
N LEU A 132 -3.23 1.48 -1.15
CA LEU A 132 -2.74 2.84 -1.43
C LEU A 132 -1.79 2.85 -2.63
N LEU A 133 -0.89 1.86 -2.73
CA LEU A 133 0.01 1.74 -3.88
C LEU A 133 -0.73 1.37 -5.16
N THR A 134 -1.71 0.46 -5.09
CA THR A 134 -2.57 0.13 -6.23
C THR A 134 -3.37 1.36 -6.69
N PHE A 135 -3.89 2.16 -5.76
CA PHE A 135 -4.53 3.43 -6.05
C PHE A 135 -3.57 4.40 -6.76
N CYS A 136 -2.37 4.61 -6.22
CA CYS A 136 -1.38 5.50 -6.84
C CYS A 136 -0.90 5.01 -8.21
N GLY A 137 -0.92 3.71 -8.47
CA GLY A 137 -0.56 3.12 -9.76
C GLY A 137 -1.49 3.48 -10.93
N PHE A 138 -2.61 4.15 -10.68
CA PHE A 138 -3.47 4.70 -11.75
C PHE A 138 -2.91 5.97 -12.39
N ASP A 139 -1.92 6.62 -11.78
CA ASP A 139 -1.39 7.90 -12.22
C ASP A 139 0.12 8.03 -12.00
N ILE A 140 0.83 8.68 -12.92
CA ILE A 140 2.29 8.80 -12.89
C ILE A 140 2.74 9.69 -11.73
N LEU A 141 2.10 10.86 -11.55
CA LEU A 141 2.44 11.79 -10.48
C LEU A 141 2.14 11.19 -9.11
N ALA A 142 0.99 10.55 -8.95
CA ALA A 142 0.63 9.84 -7.72
C ALA A 142 1.66 8.73 -7.40
N SER A 143 2.14 8.00 -8.41
CA SER A 143 3.19 6.99 -8.24
C SER A 143 4.55 7.57 -7.86
N LYS A 144 4.94 8.73 -8.41
CA LYS A 144 6.12 9.48 -7.98
C LYS A 144 6.02 9.87 -6.50
N VAL A 145 4.89 10.43 -6.07
CA VAL A 145 4.69 10.78 -4.65
C VAL A 145 4.72 9.51 -3.78
N ALA A 146 4.06 8.44 -4.21
CA ALA A 146 4.04 7.17 -3.49
C ALA A 146 5.44 6.58 -3.32
N SER A 147 6.30 6.61 -4.34
CA SER A 147 7.65 6.05 -4.24
C SER A 147 8.56 6.84 -3.30
N ILE A 148 8.36 8.16 -3.14
CA ILE A 148 9.05 8.95 -2.10
C ILE A 148 8.62 8.47 -0.71
N VAL A 149 7.31 8.32 -0.47
CA VAL A 149 6.77 7.83 0.80
C VAL A 149 7.27 6.41 1.09
N LEU A 150 7.28 5.54 0.07
CA LEU A 150 7.86 4.20 0.19
C LEU A 150 9.35 4.23 0.54
N GLY A 151 10.12 5.12 -0.09
CA GLY A 151 11.53 5.33 0.26
C GLY A 151 11.71 5.67 1.73
N VAL A 152 10.89 6.56 2.29
CA VAL A 152 10.90 6.89 3.73
C VAL A 152 10.53 5.68 4.59
N CYS A 153 9.47 4.94 4.24
CA CYS A 153 9.08 3.71 4.96
C CYS A 153 10.21 2.66 4.95
N PHE A 154 10.91 2.51 3.83
CA PHE A 154 12.06 1.61 3.74
C PHE A 154 13.24 2.07 4.57
N LEU A 155 13.54 3.37 4.63
CA LEU A 155 14.59 3.89 5.51
C LEU A 155 14.26 3.66 7.00
N LEU A 156 12.99 3.79 7.40
CA LEU A 156 12.55 3.44 8.75
C LEU A 156 12.67 1.93 9.01
N THR A 157 12.28 1.11 8.05
CA THR A 157 12.44 -0.35 8.14
C THR A 157 13.92 -0.72 8.27
N LEU A 158 14.80 -0.06 7.52
CA LEU A 158 16.25 -0.23 7.59
C LEU A 158 16.80 0.19 8.95
N TRP A 159 16.26 1.24 9.58
CA TRP A 159 16.67 1.65 10.92
C TRP A 159 16.48 0.54 11.96
N TRP A 160 15.36 -0.19 11.90
CA TRP A 160 15.09 -1.35 12.76
C TRP A 160 15.78 -2.64 12.28
N GLY A 161 16.01 -2.77 10.97
CA GLY A 161 16.61 -3.94 10.31
C GLY A 161 18.13 -3.88 10.10
N LYS A 162 18.81 -2.83 10.57
CA LYS A 162 20.25 -2.57 10.31
C LYS A 162 21.23 -3.64 10.80
N LYS A 163 20.77 -4.63 11.57
CA LYS A 163 21.60 -5.75 12.03
C LYS A 163 21.51 -6.97 11.11
N ASP A 164 20.51 -6.99 10.24
CA ASP A 164 20.23 -8.10 9.35
C ASP A 164 20.64 -7.77 7.92
N TRP A 165 21.64 -8.50 7.40
CA TRP A 165 22.20 -8.24 6.08
C TRP A 165 21.17 -8.41 4.96
N LEU A 166 20.27 -9.39 5.08
CA LEU A 166 19.25 -9.64 4.06
C LEU A 166 18.25 -8.49 3.99
N THR A 167 17.82 -7.98 5.14
CA THR A 167 16.95 -6.80 5.23
C THR A 167 17.61 -5.59 4.59
N ILE A 168 18.90 -5.36 4.88
CA ILE A 168 19.67 -4.26 4.26
C ILE A 168 19.69 -4.41 2.74
N VAL A 169 20.10 -5.57 2.22
CA VAL A 169 20.20 -5.80 0.77
C VAL A 169 18.84 -5.68 0.09
N THR A 170 17.79 -6.27 0.66
CA THR A 170 16.43 -6.21 0.12
C THR A 170 15.95 -4.76 0.01
N ILE A 171 16.14 -3.97 1.06
CA ILE A 171 15.74 -2.56 1.09
C ILE A 171 16.57 -1.74 0.09
N LEU A 172 17.89 -1.93 0.04
CA LEU A 172 18.75 -1.19 -0.89
C LEU A 172 18.41 -1.51 -2.35
N LEU A 173 18.14 -2.78 -2.68
CA LEU A 173 17.69 -3.18 -4.01
C LEU A 173 16.33 -2.57 -4.36
N ALA A 174 15.39 -2.57 -3.42
CA ALA A 174 14.07 -1.98 -3.64
C ALA A 174 14.16 -0.46 -3.86
N VAL A 175 14.92 0.26 -3.04
CA VAL A 175 15.16 1.70 -3.20
C VAL A 175 15.89 1.96 -4.54
N GLY A 176 16.90 1.15 -4.87
CA GLY A 176 17.60 1.23 -6.14
C GLY A 176 16.68 1.04 -7.35
N LEU A 177 15.74 0.10 -7.29
CA LEU A 177 14.72 -0.11 -8.33
C LEU A 177 13.77 1.10 -8.45
N LEU A 178 13.28 1.63 -7.32
CA LEU A 178 12.41 2.82 -7.32
C LEU A 178 13.13 4.03 -7.92
N VAL A 179 14.38 4.27 -7.53
CA VAL A 179 15.21 5.36 -8.07
C VAL A 179 15.53 5.13 -9.54
N GLY A 180 15.90 3.90 -9.92
CA GLY A 180 16.19 3.56 -11.31
C GLY A 180 15.00 3.82 -12.23
N PHE A 181 13.80 3.39 -11.83
CA PHE A 181 12.59 3.55 -12.63
C PHE A 181 12.05 4.98 -12.62
N TRP A 182 12.43 5.79 -11.61
CA TRP A 182 12.10 7.21 -11.58
C TRP A 182 12.65 7.95 -12.80
N PHE A 183 13.88 7.65 -13.22
CA PHE A 183 14.57 8.36 -14.30
C PHE A 183 14.31 7.80 -15.71
N ILE A 184 13.41 6.82 -15.86
CA ILE A 184 13.10 6.24 -17.18
C ILE A 184 11.77 6.79 -17.66
N ALA A 185 11.73 7.35 -18.88
CA ALA A 185 10.51 7.78 -19.57
C ALA A 185 9.52 8.53 -18.65
N HIS A 186 10.00 9.61 -18.01
CA HIS A 186 9.22 10.45 -17.09
C HIS A 186 8.56 9.70 -15.92
N ALA A 187 9.13 8.56 -15.51
CA ALA A 187 8.65 7.65 -14.47
C ALA A 187 7.38 6.85 -14.85
N GLU A 188 7.06 6.70 -16.13
CA GLU A 188 5.99 5.78 -16.55
C GLU A 188 6.24 4.32 -16.08
N PRO A 189 7.45 3.75 -16.17
CA PRO A 189 7.71 2.41 -15.63
C PRO A 189 7.58 2.33 -14.12
N LEU A 190 7.93 3.42 -13.40
CA LEU A 190 7.76 3.51 -11.95
C LEU A 190 6.29 3.33 -11.56
N ARG A 191 5.37 3.90 -12.33
CA ARG A 191 3.92 3.72 -12.12
C ARG A 191 3.53 2.24 -12.08
N PHE A 192 4.02 1.47 -13.05
CA PHE A 192 3.74 0.04 -13.12
C PHE A 192 4.47 -0.77 -12.05
N LEU A 193 5.68 -0.37 -11.64
CA LEU A 193 6.37 -0.97 -10.50
C LEU A 193 5.62 -0.75 -9.18
N VAL A 194 5.18 0.49 -8.91
CA VAL A 194 4.36 0.83 -7.74
C VAL A 194 3.06 0.04 -7.75
N LEU A 195 2.40 -0.05 -8.91
CA LEU A 195 1.19 -0.85 -9.09
C LEU A 195 1.44 -2.34 -8.79
N PHE A 196 2.52 -2.90 -9.31
CA PHE A 196 2.92 -4.28 -9.08
C PHE A 196 3.16 -4.56 -7.59
N ILE A 197 3.92 -3.69 -6.92
CA ILE A 197 4.17 -3.79 -5.48
C ILE A 197 2.85 -3.69 -4.70
N GLY A 198 1.94 -2.80 -5.11
CA GLY A 198 0.63 -2.66 -4.50
C GLY A 198 -0.24 -3.92 -4.61
N VAL A 199 -0.29 -4.53 -5.80
CA VAL A 199 -1.02 -5.80 -6.03
C VAL A 199 -0.38 -6.94 -5.23
N MET A 200 0.95 -7.07 -5.25
CA MET A 200 1.67 -8.07 -4.46
C MET A 200 1.41 -7.91 -2.96
N SER A 201 1.47 -6.69 -2.43
CA SER A 201 1.21 -6.39 -1.01
C SER A 201 -0.24 -6.65 -0.63
N SER A 202 -1.19 -6.32 -1.51
CA SER A 202 -2.62 -6.60 -1.29
C SER A 202 -2.97 -8.08 -1.34
N LEU A 203 -2.20 -8.92 -2.04
CA LEU A 203 -2.44 -10.36 -2.09
C LEU A 203 -1.58 -11.13 -1.09
N TYR A 204 -0.68 -10.46 -0.37
CA TYR A 204 0.25 -11.12 0.54
C TYR A 204 -0.44 -11.99 1.59
N SER A 205 -1.45 -11.44 2.26
CA SER A 205 -2.21 -12.18 3.28
C SER A 205 -2.89 -13.42 2.71
N VAL A 206 -3.39 -13.35 1.47
CA VAL A 206 -4.01 -14.49 0.77
C VAL A 206 -2.96 -15.57 0.54
N TRP A 207 -1.80 -15.19 0.00
CA TRP A 207 -0.76 -16.14 -0.33
C TRP A 207 -0.07 -16.75 0.88
N ASP A 208 0.15 -15.97 1.94
CA ASP A 208 0.76 -16.46 3.16
C ASP A 208 -0.15 -17.47 3.88
N ILE A 209 -1.47 -17.22 3.89
CA ILE A 209 -2.46 -18.18 4.41
C ILE A 209 -2.57 -19.42 3.51
N CYS A 210 -2.53 -19.27 2.18
CA CYS A 210 -2.44 -20.42 1.27
C CYS A 210 -1.17 -21.24 1.54
N ASP A 211 -0.02 -20.60 1.74
CA ASP A 211 1.24 -21.27 2.06
C ASP A 211 1.12 -22.08 3.38
N ASP A 212 0.50 -21.50 4.41
CA ASP A 212 0.24 -22.15 5.68
C ASP A 212 -0.72 -23.34 5.57
N LEU A 213 -1.83 -23.17 4.84
CA LEU A 213 -2.89 -24.17 4.72
C LEU A 213 -2.50 -25.35 3.82
N ILE A 214 -1.85 -25.06 2.69
CA ILE A 214 -1.57 -26.03 1.62
C ILE A 214 -0.19 -26.67 1.83
N PHE A 215 0.83 -25.86 2.11
CA PHE A 215 2.21 -26.33 2.20
C PHE A 215 2.67 -26.62 3.63
N ARG A 216 1.80 -26.41 4.64
CA ARG A 216 2.07 -26.67 6.06
C ARG A 216 3.41 -26.11 6.49
N LYS A 217 3.56 -24.79 6.32
CA LYS A 217 4.74 -24.06 6.79
C LYS A 217 5.07 -24.44 8.24
N VAL A 218 6.36 -24.60 8.50
CA VAL A 218 6.89 -24.99 9.82
C VAL A 218 6.71 -23.85 10.84
N ASN A 219 6.66 -22.60 10.37
CA ASN A 219 6.55 -21.41 11.21
C ASN A 219 5.10 -21.00 11.47
N SER A 220 4.87 -20.37 12.62
CA SER A 220 3.54 -19.85 12.97
C SER A 220 3.28 -18.49 12.35
N SER A 221 2.30 -18.40 11.46
CA SER A 221 1.73 -17.13 11.01
C SER A 221 1.12 -16.30 12.13
N ASP A 222 0.90 -15.02 11.87
CA ASP A 222 0.14 -14.14 12.77
C ASP A 222 -1.27 -14.67 13.03
N ALA A 223 -1.90 -15.33 12.06
CA ALA A 223 -3.21 -15.94 12.25
C ALA A 223 -3.14 -17.08 13.27
N SER A 224 -2.07 -17.85 13.24
CA SER A 224 -1.78 -18.89 14.23
C SER A 224 -1.46 -18.30 15.60
N GLN A 225 -0.68 -17.22 15.68
CA GLN A 225 -0.37 -16.55 16.94
C GLN A 225 -1.60 -15.88 17.56
N PHE A 226 -2.44 -15.25 16.73
CA PHE A 226 -3.68 -14.62 17.15
C PHE A 226 -4.68 -15.65 17.67
N ALA A 227 -4.86 -16.76 16.95
CA ALA A 227 -5.70 -17.87 17.39
C ALA A 227 -5.24 -18.46 18.74
N LYS A 228 -3.93 -18.64 18.93
CA LYS A 228 -3.37 -19.12 20.20
C LYS A 228 -3.66 -18.17 21.37
N ARG A 229 -3.71 -16.85 21.11
CA ARG A 229 -3.86 -15.83 22.16
C ARG A 229 -5.32 -15.45 22.44
N TYR A 230 -6.15 -15.41 21.42
CA TYR A 230 -7.53 -14.89 21.49
C TYR A 230 -8.60 -15.95 21.16
N GLY A 231 -8.20 -17.17 20.83
CA GLY A 231 -9.09 -18.26 20.46
C GLY A 231 -9.49 -18.26 18.98
N GLY A 232 -10.29 -19.26 18.61
CA GLY A 232 -10.63 -19.55 17.21
C GLY A 232 -9.60 -20.42 16.51
N SER A 233 -9.79 -20.66 15.20
CA SER A 233 -8.81 -21.38 14.37
C SER A 233 -7.94 -20.39 13.59
N SER A 234 -6.68 -20.74 13.37
CA SER A 234 -5.77 -19.97 12.50
C SER A 234 -6.36 -19.78 11.10
N GLN A 235 -7.07 -20.80 10.61
CA GLN A 235 -7.73 -20.79 9.31
C GLN A 235 -8.85 -19.75 9.24
N CYS A 236 -9.65 -19.63 10.30
CA CYS A 236 -10.74 -18.65 10.37
C CYS A 236 -10.19 -17.22 10.30
N TRP A 237 -9.20 -16.92 11.14
CA TRP A 237 -8.54 -15.61 11.16
C TRP A 237 -7.83 -15.31 9.83
N GLY A 238 -7.14 -16.31 9.27
CA GLY A 238 -6.51 -16.22 7.97
C GLY A 238 -7.50 -15.85 6.86
N VAL A 239 -8.62 -16.57 6.75
CA VAL A 239 -9.67 -16.29 5.76
C VAL A 239 -10.28 -14.90 5.95
N ILE A 240 -10.55 -14.49 7.19
CA ILE A 240 -11.08 -13.15 7.48
C ILE A 240 -10.13 -12.08 6.95
N TRP A 241 -8.84 -12.18 7.26
CA TRP A 241 -7.87 -11.19 6.81
C TRP A 241 -7.62 -11.25 5.31
N SER A 242 -7.63 -12.42 4.69
CA SER A 242 -7.60 -12.57 3.23
C SER A 242 -8.77 -11.85 2.55
N ILE A 243 -10.00 -12.00 3.07
CA ILE A 243 -11.18 -11.28 2.55
C ILE A 243 -11.00 -9.77 2.67
N VAL A 244 -10.57 -9.30 3.86
CA VAL A 244 -10.31 -7.87 4.10
C VAL A 244 -9.26 -7.32 3.13
N SER A 245 -8.22 -8.10 2.86
CA SER A 245 -7.14 -7.76 1.92
C SER A 245 -7.67 -7.54 0.50
N VAL A 246 -8.50 -8.47 0.00
CA VAL A 246 -9.14 -8.36 -1.32
C VAL A 246 -10.11 -7.18 -1.38
N MET A 247 -10.87 -6.92 -0.31
CA MET A 247 -11.75 -5.75 -0.24
C MET A 247 -10.97 -4.44 -0.30
N PHE A 248 -9.84 -4.34 0.41
CA PHE A 248 -8.97 -3.17 0.34
C PHE A 248 -8.41 -2.96 -1.08
N MET A 249 -7.94 -4.02 -1.74
CA MET A 249 -7.49 -3.92 -3.13
C MET A 249 -8.62 -3.41 -4.04
N ALA A 250 -9.82 -3.98 -3.93
CA ALA A 250 -10.98 -3.56 -4.72
C ALA A 250 -11.34 -2.09 -4.44
N ALA A 251 -11.27 -1.64 -3.19
CA ALA A 251 -11.48 -0.25 -2.81
C ALA A 251 -10.43 0.67 -3.45
N GLY A 252 -9.16 0.29 -3.45
CA GLY A 252 -8.07 1.04 -4.11
C GLY A 252 -8.27 1.17 -5.61
N ILE A 253 -8.75 0.10 -6.26
CA ILE A 253 -9.10 0.10 -7.69
C ILE A 253 -10.26 1.05 -7.99
N VAL A 254 -11.37 0.94 -7.24
CA VAL A 254 -12.55 1.81 -7.43
C VAL A 254 -12.20 3.27 -7.17
N ALA A 255 -11.43 3.53 -6.11
CA ALA A 255 -10.93 4.87 -5.81
C ALA A 255 -10.03 5.40 -6.94
N GLY A 256 -9.16 4.57 -7.51
CA GLY A 256 -8.27 4.95 -8.62
C GLY A 256 -9.06 5.34 -9.86
N ILE A 257 -10.08 4.56 -10.22
CA ILE A 257 -11.00 4.88 -11.33
C ILE A 257 -11.72 6.21 -11.10
N ALA A 258 -12.18 6.47 -9.86
CA ALA A 258 -12.89 7.70 -9.54
C ALA A 258 -11.99 8.95 -9.49
N ALA A 259 -10.75 8.79 -9.03
CA ALA A 259 -9.81 9.88 -8.79
C ALA A 259 -9.04 10.30 -10.04
N PHE A 260 -8.68 9.35 -10.93
CA PHE A 260 -7.77 9.60 -12.06
C PHE A 260 -8.46 9.39 -13.41
N PRO A 261 -9.33 10.32 -13.87
CA PRO A 261 -10.03 10.21 -15.15
C PRO A 261 -9.17 10.63 -16.36
N GLU A 262 -7.93 11.06 -16.12
CA GLU A 262 -7.04 11.63 -17.12
C GLU A 262 -6.54 10.59 -18.13
N SER A 263 -6.18 11.06 -19.33
CA SER A 263 -5.57 10.22 -20.38
C SER A 263 -4.07 10.03 -20.13
N SER A 264 -3.45 8.99 -20.70
CA SER A 264 -2.00 8.75 -20.52
C SER A 264 -1.13 9.96 -20.90
N ALA A 265 -1.46 10.63 -22.00
CA ALA A 265 -0.73 11.83 -22.46
C ALA A 265 -0.87 13.01 -21.48
N GLN A 266 -2.03 13.13 -20.83
CA GLN A 266 -2.25 14.16 -19.81
C GLN A 266 -1.47 13.82 -18.53
N GLN A 267 -1.46 12.56 -18.10
CA GLN A 267 -0.68 12.11 -16.93
C GLN A 267 0.83 12.34 -17.13
N GLU A 268 1.34 12.07 -18.33
CA GLU A 268 2.74 12.29 -18.68
C GLU A 268 3.09 13.78 -18.55
N LYS A 269 2.31 14.65 -19.20
CA LYS A 269 2.48 16.11 -19.13
C LYS A 269 2.41 16.65 -17.70
N ASP A 270 1.46 16.17 -16.89
CA ASP A 270 1.33 16.60 -15.49
C ASP A 270 2.54 16.14 -14.66
N SER A 271 3.14 14.99 -15.00
CA SER A 271 4.32 14.45 -14.32
C SER A 271 5.60 15.23 -14.63
N GLU A 272 5.68 15.95 -15.75
CA GLU A 272 6.85 16.76 -16.14
C GLU A 272 7.06 17.94 -15.19
N HIS A 273 5.97 18.49 -14.64
CA HIS A 273 6.03 19.65 -13.75
C HIS A 273 6.51 19.30 -12.33
N PHE A 274 6.51 18.02 -11.94
CA PHE A 274 6.91 17.57 -10.61
C PHE A 274 8.19 16.74 -10.66
N ALA A 275 9.27 17.31 -10.09
CA ALA A 275 10.60 16.73 -10.05
C ALA A 275 11.02 16.19 -11.44
N PRO A 276 11.18 17.11 -12.43
CA PRO A 276 11.47 16.74 -13.81
C PRO A 276 12.73 15.91 -13.89
N THR A 277 12.64 14.81 -14.62
CA THR A 277 13.77 13.97 -14.99
C THR A 277 14.27 14.41 -16.35
N VAL A 278 15.59 14.52 -16.48
CA VAL A 278 16.28 14.97 -17.71
C VAL A 278 16.10 13.96 -18.83
#